data_AF-A0A379U6N3-F1
#
_entry.id   AF-A0A379U6N3-F1
#
_cell.length_a   1.000
_cell.length_b   1.000
_cell.length_c   1.000
_cell.angle_alpha   90.00
_cell.angle_beta   90.00
_cell.angle_gamma   90.00
#
_symmetry.space_group_name_H-M   'P 1'
#
loop_
_entity.id
_entity.type
_entity.pdbx_description
1 polymer ?
#
loop_
_entity_poly.entity_id
_entity_poly.type
_entity_poly.pdbx_seq_one_letter_code
_entity_poly.pdbx_strand_id
1 'polypeptide(L)'
;MGQNSLEPIRIGLNLFELLSKLNNGYRPNKYDKSAIVLLDEIVELIAEQAKSSSEIKFYDGVQRVYSARADDDMITISGMEG
;
A
#
# COMPACT_ATOMS: atom_id res chain seq x y z
N MET A 1 -10.01 -12.28 -6.73
CA MET A 1 -9.58 -11.01 -7.34
C MET A 1 -10.38 -9.92 -6.62
N GLY A 2 -9.71 -8.96 -5.97
CA GLY A 2 -10.40 -7.89 -5.24
C GLY A 2 -11.34 -7.16 -6.19
N GLN A 3 -12.60 -6.97 -5.80
CA GLN A 3 -13.66 -6.52 -6.72
C GLN A 3 -13.46 -5.08 -7.22
N ASN A 4 -12.52 -4.33 -6.64
CA ASN A 4 -12.12 -2.99 -7.10
C ASN A 4 -10.58 -2.95 -7.25
N SER A 5 -10.10 -2.73 -8.47
CA SER A 5 -8.70 -2.39 -8.71
C SER A 5 -8.45 -0.97 -8.22
N LEU A 6 -7.28 -0.71 -7.64
CA LEU A 6 -6.82 0.67 -7.42
C LEU A 6 -6.84 1.40 -8.78
N GLU A 7 -7.37 2.62 -8.78
CA GLU A 7 -7.27 3.51 -9.93
C GLU A 7 -5.80 3.71 -10.32
N PRO A 8 -5.45 3.74 -11.61
CA PRO A 8 -4.08 3.92 -12.03
C PRO A 8 -3.48 5.23 -11.50
N ILE A 9 -2.48 5.10 -10.62
CA ILE A 9 -1.74 6.24 -10.09
C ILE A 9 -0.62 6.59 -11.08
N ARG A 10 -0.64 7.82 -11.62
CA ARG A 10 0.43 8.30 -12.49
C ARG A 10 1.65 8.71 -11.66
N ILE A 11 2.72 7.90 -11.73
CA ILE A 11 4.00 8.21 -11.09
C ILE A 11 4.88 8.99 -12.07
N GLY A 12 5.24 10.23 -11.72
CA GLY A 12 6.24 11.02 -12.44
C GLY A 12 7.67 10.62 -12.09
N LEU A 13 8.63 10.92 -12.98
CA LEU A 13 10.06 10.60 -12.81
C LEU A 13 10.64 11.07 -11.46
N ASN A 14 10.24 12.24 -10.99
CA ASN A 14 10.72 12.82 -9.73
C ASN A 14 10.30 11.98 -8.50
N LEU A 15 9.09 11.42 -8.51
CA LEU A 15 8.60 10.57 -7.42
C LEU A 15 9.29 9.20 -7.47
N PHE A 16 9.46 8.64 -8.67
CA PHE A 16 10.22 7.39 -8.84
C PHE A 16 11.65 7.53 -8.31
N GLU A 17 12.33 8.63 -8.65
CA GLU A 17 13.68 8.88 -8.18
C GLU A 17 13.74 9.09 -6.65
N LEU A 18 12.77 9.79 -6.07
CA LEU A 18 12.66 9.95 -4.63
C LEU A 18 12.47 8.60 -3.92
N LEU A 19 11.59 7.73 -4.42
CA LEU A 19 11.37 6.39 -3.87
C LEU A 19 12.65 5.54 -3.90
N SER A 20 13.38 5.58 -5.02
CA SER A 20 14.68 4.91 -5.15
C SER A 20 15.70 5.46 -4.15
N LYS A 21 15.80 6.78 -4.01
CA LYS A 21 16.69 7.43 -3.05
C LYS A 21 16.33 7.06 -1.60
N LEU A 22 15.05 7.08 -1.23
CA LEU A 22 14.55 6.70 0.10
C LEU A 22 14.98 5.28 0.47
N ASN A 23 14.84 4.32 -0.44
CA ASN A 23 15.28 2.94 -0.24
C ASN A 23 16.79 2.81 -0.01
N ASN A 24 17.58 3.80 -0.44
CA ASN A 24 19.02 3.88 -0.22
C ASN A 24 19.41 4.75 1.00
N GLY A 25 18.46 5.07 1.88
CA GLY A 25 18.70 5.81 3.11
C GLY A 25 18.80 7.33 2.92
N TYR A 26 18.41 7.85 1.75
CA TYR A 26 18.31 9.29 1.54
C TYR A 26 17.26 9.90 2.47
N ARG A 27 17.60 11.03 3.10
CA ARG A 27 16.66 11.81 3.89
C ARG A 27 16.14 12.98 3.05
N PRO A 28 14.81 13.08 2.82
CA PRO A 28 14.24 14.14 2.01
C PRO A 28 14.59 15.54 2.53
N ASN A 29 14.72 16.49 1.60
CA ASN A 29 15.04 17.89 1.89
C ASN A 29 14.00 18.86 1.28
N LYS A 30 14.24 20.17 1.42
CA LYS A 30 13.30 21.23 1.00
C LYS A 30 12.94 21.21 -0.50
N TYR A 31 13.75 20.58 -1.35
CA TYR A 31 13.50 20.45 -2.79
C TYR A 31 12.62 19.25 -3.14
N ASP A 32 12.45 18.29 -2.23
CA ASP A 32 11.66 17.08 -2.45
C ASP A 32 10.16 17.26 -2.13
N LYS A 33 9.77 18.46 -1.68
CA LYS A 33 8.43 18.74 -1.13
C LYS A 33 7.29 18.24 -2.03
N SER A 34 7.34 18.51 -3.32
CA SER A 34 6.29 18.10 -4.25
C SER A 34 6.16 16.58 -4.37
N ALA A 35 7.27 15.85 -4.34
CA ALA A 35 7.27 14.39 -4.41
C ALA A 35 6.84 13.77 -3.06
N ILE A 36 7.16 14.39 -1.93
CA ILE A 36 6.66 13.98 -0.61
C ILE A 36 5.14 14.14 -0.53
N VAL A 37 4.59 15.28 -0.97
CA VAL A 37 3.14 15.50 -0.98
C VAL A 37 2.43 14.44 -1.83
N LEU A 38 2.95 14.13 -3.01
CA LEU A 38 2.40 13.06 -3.85
C LEU A 38 2.52 11.69 -3.18
N LEU A 39 3.59 11.42 -2.44
CA LEU A 39 3.75 10.17 -1.70
C LEU A 39 2.69 10.02 -0.61
N ASP A 40 2.43 11.08 0.15
CA ASP A 40 1.37 11.10 1.18
C ASP A 40 -0.01 10.86 0.56
N GLU A 41 -0.32 11.53 -0.57
CA GLU A 41 -1.57 11.31 -1.31
C GLU A 41 -1.75 9.85 -1.76
N ILE A 42 -0.67 9.19 -2.19
CA ILE A 42 -0.70 7.76 -2.57
C ILE A 42 -0.96 6.87 -1.37
N VAL A 43 -0.31 7.14 -0.23
CA VAL A 43 -0.53 6.39 1.02
C VAL A 43 -1.99 6.51 1.45
N GLU A 44 -2.56 7.71 1.34
CA GLU A 44 -3.96 7.95 1.69
C GLU A 44 -4.94 7.22 0.76
N LEU A 45 -4.70 7.25 -0.56
CA LEU A 45 -5.49 6.48 -1.54
C LEU A 45 -5.45 4.96 -1.27
N ILE A 46 -4.27 4.42 -0.97
CA ILE A 46 -4.12 3.01 -0.61
C ILE A 46 -4.88 2.70 0.68
N ALA A 47 -4.77 3.58 1.69
CA ALA A 47 -5.44 3.41 2.97
C ALA A 47 -6.97 3.45 2.83
N GLU A 48 -7.52 4.39 2.06
CA GLU A 48 -8.96 4.49 1.80
C GLU A 48 -9.47 3.28 1.01
N GLN A 49 -8.74 2.83 0.00
CA GLN A 49 -9.10 1.60 -0.72
C GLN A 49 -9.04 0.36 0.17
N ALA A 50 -8.06 0.28 1.09
CA ALA A 50 -7.97 -0.81 2.04
C ALA A 50 -9.14 -0.79 3.05
N LYS A 51 -9.54 0.38 3.56
CA LYS A 51 -10.70 0.53 4.46
C LYS A 51 -12.02 0.15 3.81
N SER A 52 -12.17 0.40 2.51
CA SER A 52 -13.37 -0.03 1.75
C SER A 52 -13.37 -1.53 1.40
N SER A 53 -12.24 -2.22 1.58
CA SER A 53 -12.16 -3.67 1.41
C SER A 53 -12.52 -4.36 2.71
N SER A 54 -13.48 -5.28 2.67
CA SER A 54 -13.77 -6.18 3.79
C SER A 54 -12.70 -7.25 3.98
N GLU A 55 -11.68 -7.32 3.12
CA GLU A 55 -10.61 -8.31 3.14
C GLU A 55 -9.23 -7.67 2.91
N ILE A 56 -8.30 -7.88 3.84
CA ILE A 56 -6.89 -7.48 3.75
C ILE A 56 -6.05 -8.73 3.55
N LYS A 57 -5.15 -8.72 2.56
CA LYS A 57 -4.20 -9.81 2.30
C LYS A 57 -2.78 -9.38 2.59
N PHE A 58 -2.10 -10.11 3.48
CA PHE A 58 -0.69 -9.95 3.78
C PHE A 58 0.10 -10.96 2.96
N TYR A 59 1.03 -10.46 2.16
CA TYR A 59 1.93 -11.29 1.37
C TYR A 59 3.31 -11.29 2.05
N ASP A 60 3.67 -12.43 2.67
CA ASP A 60 4.99 -12.68 3.23
C ASP A 60 5.80 -13.54 2.24
N GLY A 61 6.70 -12.88 1.51
CA GLY A 61 7.50 -13.51 0.47
C GLY A 61 6.68 -14.02 -0.73
N VAL A 62 7.10 -15.13 -1.32
CA VAL A 62 6.52 -15.65 -2.58
C VAL A 62 5.31 -16.56 -2.35
N GLN A 63 5.11 -17.09 -1.14
CA GLN A 63 4.18 -18.21 -0.94
C GLN A 63 3.21 -18.09 0.24
N ARG A 64 3.45 -17.20 1.21
CA ARG A 64 2.54 -17.07 2.36
C ARG A 64 1.60 -15.89 2.16
N VAL A 65 0.33 -16.19 2.00
CA VAL A 65 -0.74 -15.20 1.90
C VAL A 65 -1.67 -15.40 3.08
N TYR A 66 -1.65 -14.46 4.02
CA TYR A 66 -2.62 -14.41 5.11
C TYR A 66 -3.75 -13.49 4.69
N SER A 67 -5.01 -13.88 4.87
CA SER A 67 -6.14 -12.99 4.64
C SER A 67 -6.93 -12.78 5.92
N ALA A 68 -7.18 -11.51 6.24
CA ALA A 68 -8.09 -11.09 7.30
C ALA A 68 -9.35 -10.55 6.64
N ARG A 69 -10.50 -11.16 6.89
CA ARG A 69 -11.81 -10.68 6.41
C ARG A 69 -12.66 -10.25 7.60
N ALA A 70 -13.25 -9.06 7.50
CA ALA A 70 -14.32 -8.62 8.38
C ALA A 70 -15.65 -9.15 7.85
N ASP A 71 -16.39 -9.87 8.71
CA ASP A 71 -17.75 -10.35 8.46
C ASP A 71 -18.60 -9.99 9.68
N ASP A 72 -19.51 -9.02 9.51
CA ASP A 72 -20.26 -8.37 10.58
C ASP A 72 -19.38 -8.00 11.80
N ASP A 73 -19.56 -8.69 12.94
CA ASP A 73 -18.86 -8.45 14.21
C ASP A 73 -17.59 -9.31 14.40
N MET A 74 -17.22 -10.13 13.41
CA MET A 74 -16.10 -11.07 13.51
C MET A 74 -15.00 -10.81 12.48
N ILE A 75 -13.75 -10.91 12.92
CA ILE A 75 -12.58 -10.92 12.04
C ILE A 75 -12.16 -12.37 11.84
N THR A 76 -12.28 -12.87 10.60
CA THR A 76 -11.85 -14.21 10.21
C THR A 76 -10.47 -14.16 9.59
N ILE A 77 -9.52 -14.96 10.11
CA ILE A 77 -8.17 -15.10 9.55
C ILE A 77 -8.06 -16.43 8.80
N SER A 78 -7.59 -16.39 7.55
CA SER A 78 -7.30 -17.58 6.73
C SER A 78 -5.84 -17.57 6.27
N GLY A 79 -5.26 -18.75 6.00
CA GLY A 79 -3.86 -18.89 5.56
C GLY A 79 -2.83 -19.01 6.69
N MET A 80 -3.27 -19.20 7.94
CA MET A 80 -2.43 -19.69 9.03
C MET A 80 -2.30 -21.22 8.96
N GLU A 81 -1.73 -21.75 7.87
CA GLU A 81 -1.23 -23.13 7.87
C GLU A 81 0.28 -23.08 8.12
N GLY A 82 0.70 -23.73 9.21
CA GLY A 82 2.09 -23.81 9.65
C GLY A 82 2.94 -24.70 8.78
#